data_AF-K5ZX52-F1
#
_entry.id   AF-K5ZX52-F1
#
_cell.length_a   1.000
_cell.length_b   1.000
_cell.length_c   1.000
_cell.angle_alpha   90.00
_cell.angle_beta   90.00
_cell.angle_gamma   90.00
#
_symmetry.space_group_name_H-M   'P 1'
#
loop_
_entity.id
_entity.type
_entity.pdbx_description
1 polymer ?
#
loop_
_entity_poly.entity_id
_entity_poly.type
_entity_poly.pdbx_seq_one_letter_code
_entity_poly.pdbx_strand_id
1 'polypeptide(L)'
;MAKGRDKQLIRERNEALCRRYYYWTEAQSVRFDRALKILSKEFFLSEERIMAIIRERSKVDPDIHPVPKVRAPRLTFKQLSLFTDDAGYPIAQIHRDS
;
A
#
# COMPACT_ATOMS: atom_id res chain seq x y z
N MET A 1 4.16 36.16 1.19
CA MET A 1 4.46 34.83 0.64
C MET A 1 3.72 33.80 1.49
N ALA A 2 2.69 33.15 0.98
CA ALA A 2 2.00 32.12 1.76
C ALA A 2 3.02 31.01 2.06
N LYS A 3 3.23 30.69 3.34
CA LYS A 3 4.06 29.57 3.82
C LYS A 3 3.42 28.24 3.35
N GLY A 4 3.56 27.95 2.08
CA GLY A 4 3.06 26.75 1.42
C GLY A 4 4.23 26.01 0.78
N ARG A 5 4.08 24.69 0.65
CA ARG A 5 5.00 23.89 -0.17
C ARG A 5 4.79 24.30 -1.63
N ASP A 6 5.88 24.48 -2.36
CA ASP A 6 5.82 24.76 -3.78
C ASP A 6 5.13 23.60 -4.51
N LYS A 7 3.99 23.89 -5.14
CA LYS A 7 3.18 22.90 -5.85
C LYS A 7 3.90 22.35 -7.07
N GLN A 8 4.76 23.16 -7.70
CA GLN A 8 5.51 22.77 -8.88
C GLN A 8 6.61 21.76 -8.51
N LEU A 9 7.38 22.06 -7.47
CA LEU A 9 8.40 21.12 -6.95
C LEU A 9 7.79 19.80 -6.47
N ILE A 10 6.60 19.84 -5.85
CA ILE A 10 5.88 18.60 -5.48
C ILE A 10 5.53 17.78 -6.72
N ARG A 11 5.08 18.43 -7.79
CA ARG A 11 4.70 17.76 -9.03
C ARG A 11 5.91 17.11 -9.70
N GLU A 12 7.01 17.84 -9.82
CA GLU A 12 8.27 17.34 -10.38
C GLU A 12 8.80 16.14 -9.59
N ARG A 13 8.79 16.21 -8.25
CA ARG A 13 9.16 15.08 -7.40
C ARG A 13 8.26 13.86 -7.63
N ASN A 14 6.93 14.07 -7.66
CA ASN A 14 5.98 12.97 -7.84
C ASN A 14 6.18 12.29 -9.21
N GLU A 15 6.50 13.07 -10.24
CA GLU A 15 6.77 12.54 -11.56
C GLU A 15 8.07 11.72 -11.60
N ALA A 16 9.15 12.26 -11.03
CA ALA A 16 10.42 11.55 -10.90
C ALA A 16 10.27 10.23 -10.11
N LEU A 17 9.49 10.24 -9.04
CA LEU A 17 9.16 9.05 -8.25
C LEU A 17 8.43 7.99 -9.06
N CYS A 18 7.46 8.38 -9.90
CA CYS A 18 6.74 7.43 -10.75
C CYS A 18 7.66 6.79 -11.79
N ARG A 19 8.54 7.57 -12.44
CA ARG A 19 9.55 7.03 -13.38
C ARG A 19 10.49 6.04 -12.69
N ARG A 20 10.90 6.35 -11.46
CA ARG A 20 11.78 5.50 -10.66
C ARG A 20 11.09 4.21 -10.21
N TYR A 21 9.82 4.31 -9.82
CA TYR A 21 8.99 3.14 -9.52
C TYR A 21 8.86 2.21 -10.72
N TYR A 22 8.55 2.75 -11.89
CA TYR A 22 8.48 1.99 -13.15
C TYR A 22 9.79 1.25 -13.46
N TYR A 23 10.94 1.91 -13.28
CA TYR A 23 12.24 1.26 -13.45
C TYR A 23 12.42 0.05 -12.50
N TRP A 24 12.05 0.18 -11.23
CA TRP A 24 12.18 -0.90 -10.26
C TRP A 24 11.24 -2.07 -10.55
N THR A 25 10.03 -1.81 -11.05
CA THR A 25 9.03 -2.85 -11.36
C THR A 25 9.29 -3.54 -12.70
N GLU A 26 9.65 -2.79 -13.76
CA GLU A 26 9.79 -3.36 -15.10
C GLU A 26 11.22 -3.83 -15.40
N ALA A 27 12.24 -3.02 -15.09
CA ALA A 27 13.63 -3.34 -15.46
C ALA A 27 14.31 -4.29 -14.48
N GLN A 28 13.86 -4.31 -13.22
CA GLN A 28 14.46 -5.14 -12.17
C GLN A 28 13.49 -6.19 -11.61
N SER A 29 12.22 -6.17 -12.05
CA SER A 29 11.16 -7.08 -11.59
C SER A 29 11.08 -7.20 -10.07
N VAL A 30 11.40 -6.11 -9.35
CA VAL A 30 11.45 -6.11 -7.90
C VAL A 30 10.04 -6.12 -7.34
N ARG A 31 9.79 -6.99 -6.37
CA ARG A 31 8.53 -7.02 -5.64
C ARG A 31 8.18 -5.64 -5.09
N PHE A 32 6.90 -5.29 -5.17
CA PHE A 32 6.37 -4.01 -4.73
C PHE A 32 6.81 -3.58 -3.32
N ASP A 33 6.79 -4.50 -2.35
CA ASP A 33 7.17 -4.21 -0.97
C ASP A 33 8.63 -3.73 -0.85
N ARG A 34 9.53 -4.32 -1.65
CA ARG A 34 10.93 -3.98 -1.68
C ARG A 34 11.18 -2.69 -2.48
N ALA A 35 10.45 -2.50 -3.57
CA ALA A 35 10.49 -1.25 -4.34
C ALA A 35 10.07 -0.04 -3.48
N LEU A 36 9.02 -0.17 -2.66
CA LEU A 36 8.59 0.88 -1.75
C LEU A 36 9.65 1.25 -0.71
N LYS A 37 10.31 0.25 -0.10
CA LYS A 37 11.40 0.49 0.86
C LYS A 37 12.59 1.23 0.24
N ILE A 38 12.94 0.92 -1.01
CA ILE A 38 14.00 1.60 -1.74
C ILE A 38 13.60 3.05 -2.03
N LEU A 39 12.40 3.26 -2.58
CA LEU A 39 11.89 4.60 -2.91
C LEU A 39 11.71 5.46 -1.65
N SER A 40 11.34 4.87 -0.53
CA SER A 40 11.23 5.58 0.75
C SER A 40 12.57 6.16 1.19
N LYS A 41 13.66 5.42 0.99
CA LYS A 41 15.03 5.91 1.24
C LYS A 41 15.50 6.94 0.21
N GLU A 42 15.18 6.75 -1.06
CA GLU A 42 15.61 7.67 -2.14
C GLU A 42 14.90 9.03 -2.05
N PHE A 43 13.59 9.05 -1.79
CA PHE A 43 12.77 10.27 -1.80
C PHE A 43 12.45 10.83 -0.41
N PHE A 44 12.89 10.15 0.66
CA PHE A 44 12.63 10.53 2.06
C PHE A 44 11.13 10.72 2.35
N LEU A 45 10.30 9.82 1.80
CA LEU A 45 8.86 9.81 1.97
C LEU A 45 8.41 8.53 2.64
N SER A 46 7.32 8.60 3.41
CA SER A 46 6.69 7.40 3.95
C SER A 46 6.17 6.51 2.82
N GLU A 47 6.21 5.19 3.02
CA GLU A 47 5.69 4.21 2.07
C GLU A 47 4.20 4.47 1.76
N GLU A 48 3.42 4.88 2.76
CA GLU A 48 2.02 5.29 2.58
C GLU A 48 1.87 6.47 1.61
N ARG A 49 2.74 7.48 1.72
CA ARG A 49 2.70 8.65 0.84
C ARG A 49 3.10 8.27 -0.58
N ILE A 50 4.10 7.41 -0.74
CA ILE A 50 4.54 6.89 -2.03
C ILE A 50 3.39 6.11 -2.70
N MET A 51 2.73 5.23 -1.94
CA MET A 51 1.58 4.49 -2.43
C MET A 51 0.42 5.40 -2.87
N ALA A 52 0.16 6.49 -2.12
CA ALA A 52 -0.87 7.45 -2.51
C ALA A 52 -0.53 8.14 -3.84
N ILE A 53 0.73 8.55 -4.03
CA ILE A 53 1.21 9.18 -5.27
C ILE A 53 1.10 8.22 -6.46
N ILE A 54 1.54 6.97 -6.30
CA ILE A 54 1.49 5.95 -7.37
C ILE A 54 0.03 5.68 -7.77
N ARG A 55 -0.88 5.55 -6.79
CA ARG A 55 -2.31 5.35 -7.06
C ARG A 55 -2.96 6.55 -7.74
N GLU A 56 -2.55 7.76 -7.40
CA GLU A 56 -3.02 8.97 -8.07
C GLU A 56 -2.55 9.01 -9.52
N ARG A 57 -1.28 8.63 -9.77
CA ARG A 57 -0.71 8.57 -11.13
C ARG A 57 -1.30 7.45 -11.98
N SER A 58 -1.58 6.29 -11.40
CA SER A 58 -2.22 5.15 -12.08
C SER A 58 -3.60 5.47 -12.68
N LYS A 59 -4.29 6.51 -12.17
CA LYS A 59 -5.55 6.98 -12.79
C LYS A 59 -5.34 7.69 -14.13
N VAL A 60 -4.16 8.26 -14.33
CA VAL A 60 -3.79 9.05 -15.51
C VAL A 60 -3.04 8.18 -16.51
N ASP A 61 -2.22 7.26 -16.01
CA ASP A 61 -1.30 6.44 -16.80
C ASP A 61 -1.58 4.95 -16.53
N PRO A 62 -2.15 4.20 -17.50
CA PRO A 62 -2.58 2.83 -17.30
C PRO A 62 -1.42 1.84 -17.15
N ASP A 63 -0.21 2.19 -17.60
CA ASP A 63 0.97 1.32 -17.53
C ASP A 63 1.52 1.17 -16.11
N ILE A 64 1.09 2.04 -15.19
CA ILE A 64 1.47 1.96 -13.78
C ILE A 64 0.42 1.13 -13.04
N HIS A 65 0.78 -0.10 -12.69
CA HIS A 65 -0.06 -1.03 -11.95
C HIS A 65 0.27 -1.00 -10.43
N PRO A 66 -0.50 -0.28 -9.60
CA PRO A 66 -0.35 -0.34 -8.16
C PRO A 66 -0.85 -1.68 -7.61
N VAL A 67 -0.26 -2.14 -6.51
CA VAL A 67 -0.77 -3.34 -5.82
C VAL A 67 -2.22 -3.11 -5.35
N PRO A 68 -3.13 -4.04 -5.67
CA PRO A 68 -4.51 -3.95 -5.25
C PRO A 68 -4.62 -3.88 -3.74
N LYS A 69 -5.52 -3.03 -3.25
CA LYS A 69 -5.76 -2.90 -1.82
C LYS A 69 -6.53 -4.13 -1.34
N VAL A 70 -5.81 -5.11 -0.80
CA VAL A 70 -6.42 -6.27 -0.14
C VAL A 70 -7.05 -5.80 1.15
N ARG A 71 -8.39 -5.85 1.23
CA ARG A 71 -9.11 -5.61 2.48
C ARG A 71 -9.27 -6.97 3.16
N ALA A 72 -8.77 -7.10 4.38
CA ALA A 72 -9.09 -8.27 5.19
C ALA A 72 -10.59 -8.21 5.54
N PRO A 73 -11.32 -9.33 5.44
CA PRO A 73 -12.69 -9.37 5.88
C PRO A 73 -12.75 -9.05 7.38
N ARG A 74 -13.66 -8.16 7.78
CA ARG A 74 -13.97 -7.97 9.20
C ARG A 74 -14.92 -9.09 9.60
N LEU A 75 -14.37 -10.18 10.12
CA LEU A 75 -15.14 -11.33 10.58
C LEU A 75 -15.74 -11.03 11.96
N THR A 76 -17.05 -11.17 12.09
CA THR A 76 -17.73 -11.14 13.40
C THR A 76 -17.57 -12.49 14.10
N PHE A 77 -17.71 -12.53 15.43
CA PHE A 77 -17.63 -13.78 16.19
C PHE A 77 -18.63 -14.85 15.69
N LYS A 78 -19.84 -14.44 15.32
CA LYS A 78 -20.87 -15.32 14.71
C LYS A 78 -20.43 -15.94 13.37
N GLN A 79 -19.59 -15.23 12.61
CA GLN A 79 -19.02 -15.76 11.37
C GLN A 79 -17.80 -16.65 11.65
N LEU A 80 -17.06 -16.37 12.73
CA LEU A 80 -15.94 -17.20 13.17
C LEU A 80 -16.42 -18.55 13.70
N SER A 81 -17.56 -18.61 14.38
CA SER A 81 -18.16 -19.85 14.87
C SER A 81 -18.65 -20.80 13.76
N LEU A 82 -18.70 -20.35 12.50
CA LEU A 82 -19.00 -21.22 11.35
C LEU A 82 -17.79 -22.08 10.93
N PHE A 83 -16.58 -21.66 11.30
CA PHE A 83 -15.39 -22.49 11.14
C PHE A 83 -15.34 -23.41 12.37
N THR A 84 -15.74 -24.67 12.20
CA THR A 84 -15.89 -25.66 13.28
C THR A 84 -14.56 -25.95 14.00
N ASP A 85 -14.64 -26.45 15.24
CA ASP A 85 -13.50 -26.84 16.09
C ASP A 85 -12.71 -28.06 15.55
N ASP A 86 -13.06 -28.62 14.38
CA ASP A 86 -12.48 -29.85 13.82
C ASP A 86 -10.97 -29.75 13.54
N ALA A 87 -10.42 -28.54 13.48
CA ALA A 87 -8.99 -28.29 13.31
C ALA A 87 -8.22 -28.13 14.65
N GLY A 88 -8.86 -28.34 15.80
CA GLY A 88 -8.21 -28.24 17.12
C GLY A 88 -7.97 -26.82 17.62
N TYR A 89 -8.65 -25.82 17.05
CA TYR A 89 -8.60 -24.43 17.52
C TYR A 89 -9.88 -24.11 18.30
N PRO A 90 -9.86 -24.09 19.65
CA PRO A 90 -11.07 -23.86 20.42
C PRO A 90 -11.57 -22.42 20.24
N ILE A 91 -12.59 -22.23 19.40
CA ILE A 91 -13.22 -20.93 19.14
C ILE A 91 -13.78 -20.32 20.45
N ALA A 92 -14.10 -21.18 21.43
CA ALA A 92 -14.54 -20.81 22.78
C ALA A 92 -13.54 -19.95 23.56
N GLN A 93 -12.24 -20.00 23.26
CA GLN A 93 -11.22 -19.18 23.92
C GLN A 93 -11.13 -17.75 23.35
N ILE A 94 -11.77 -17.48 22.20
CA ILE A 94 -11.76 -16.17 21.54
C ILE A 94 -12.83 -15.23 22.16
N HIS A 95 -13.58 -15.71 23.17
CA HIS A 95 -14.53 -14.89 23.89
C HIS A 95 -13.79 -13.80 24.67
N ARG A 96 -13.83 -12.56 24.14
CA ARG A 96 -13.57 -11.34 24.90
C ARG A 96 -14.92 -10.75 25.26
N ASP A 97 -15.18 -10.70 26.56
CA ASP A 97 -16.23 -9.86 27.14
C ASP A 97 -16.14 -8.47 26.51
N SER A 98 -17.24 -8.04 25.89
CA SER A 98 -17.41 -6.68 25.36
C SER A 98 -17.69 -5.71 26.48
#